data_AF-A0A840ULE0-F1
#
_entry.id   AF-A0A840ULE0-F1
#
_cell.length_a   1.000
_cell.length_b   1.000
_cell.length_c   1.000
_cell.angle_alpha   90.00
_cell.angle_beta   90.00
_cell.angle_gamma   90.00
#
_symmetry.space_group_name_H-M   'P 1'
#
loop_
_entity.id
_entity.type
_entity.pdbx_description
1 polymer ?
#
loop_
_entity_poly.entity_id
_entity_poly.type
_entity_poly.pdbx_seq_one_letter_code
_entity_poly.pdbx_strand_id
1 'polypeptide(L)'
;MKQCPQCRHKALKITRYQDQEIDVCPSCRGLWFEAGEFDAALGNDEKEPVIEGKHRKAHESTDMSCPDCDATLDRHHLLKGYEVEIERCPAGHGIWIEREELDEALAAEHLHEPLERLNDKTSWRTWLFQFVTQMPVEYNIRPRQRPWVTWSLILVNTLIFVASMVDLRFAELSMQGAMIPEQISTGNHLTTLLTSQFLHGGWMHLIGNMYFLWIIGDNLEDALGHRRFLLAYLGCGTVAALAQTLIEPSSTIPVIGASGAIAGLFGLYLLWFRKASLTFMIFVYQKKVAPWVFFLIWLGINVFGMATGAQGVAYMAHIGGFVCGLVLGYLLLNWVRQNYPLLQLLNSDKVVVQR
;
A
#
# COMPACT_ATOMS: atom_id res chain seq x y z
N MET A 1 -6.05 15.49 -45.23
CA MET A 1 -5.52 14.42 -44.35
C MET A 1 -4.58 15.10 -43.38
N LYS A 2 -4.86 14.98 -42.09
CA LYS A 2 -4.03 15.56 -41.02
C LYS A 2 -2.65 14.91 -41.02
N GLN A 3 -1.62 15.70 -40.73
CA GLN A 3 -0.25 15.21 -40.62
C GLN A 3 0.07 14.91 -39.15
N CYS A 4 0.86 13.86 -38.92
CA CYS A 4 1.30 13.52 -37.57
C CYS A 4 2.14 14.66 -36.97
N PRO A 5 1.80 15.18 -35.78
CA PRO A 5 2.55 16.23 -35.08
C PRO A 5 4.03 15.88 -34.86
N GLN A 6 4.31 14.60 -34.59
CA GLN A 6 5.65 14.09 -34.29
C GLN A 6 6.43 13.67 -35.55
N CYS A 7 5.77 12.98 -36.50
CA CYS A 7 6.44 12.46 -37.70
C CYS A 7 6.43 13.45 -38.89
N ARG A 8 5.63 14.52 -38.82
CA ARG A 8 5.42 15.61 -39.79
C ARG A 8 4.94 15.22 -41.19
N HIS A 9 5.56 14.22 -41.82
CA HIS A 9 5.28 13.80 -43.20
C HIS A 9 4.40 12.55 -43.30
N LYS A 10 3.85 12.08 -42.18
CA LYS A 10 2.99 10.91 -42.13
C LYS A 10 1.55 11.35 -41.94
N ALA A 11 0.70 11.02 -42.90
CA ALA A 11 -0.74 11.22 -42.76
C ALA A 11 -1.29 10.36 -41.62
N LEU A 12 -2.08 10.99 -40.75
CA LEU A 12 -2.87 10.32 -39.73
C LEU A 12 -3.98 9.49 -40.40
N LYS A 13 -4.32 8.38 -39.77
CA LYS A 13 -5.42 7.51 -40.18
C LYS A 13 -6.46 7.48 -39.08
N ILE A 14 -7.70 7.73 -39.45
CA ILE A 14 -8.84 7.57 -38.56
C ILE A 14 -8.95 6.09 -38.15
N THR A 15 -9.02 5.86 -36.85
CA THR A 15 -9.43 4.59 -36.26
C THR A 15 -10.56 4.87 -35.27
N ARG A 16 -11.21 3.80 -34.78
CA ARG A 16 -12.03 3.90 -33.58
C ARG A 16 -11.27 3.41 -32.37
N TYR A 17 -11.35 4.17 -31.29
CA TYR A 17 -10.92 3.73 -29.97
C TYR A 17 -12.07 3.95 -28.99
N GLN A 18 -12.48 2.87 -28.33
CA GLN A 18 -13.79 2.80 -27.69
C GLN A 18 -14.88 3.23 -28.69
N ASP A 19 -15.60 4.33 -28.41
CA ASP A 19 -16.66 4.88 -29.25
C ASP A 19 -16.28 6.20 -29.95
N GLN A 20 -15.02 6.64 -29.86
CA GLN A 20 -14.53 7.88 -30.48
C GLN A 20 -13.76 7.61 -31.77
N GLU A 21 -13.91 8.48 -32.76
CA GLU A 21 -13.12 8.46 -34.00
C GLU A 21 -11.83 9.26 -33.78
N ILE A 22 -10.71 8.56 -33.60
CA ILE A 22 -9.42 9.18 -33.28
C ILE A 22 -8.43 8.99 -34.42
N ASP A 23 -7.51 9.94 -34.55
CA ASP A 23 -6.50 9.95 -35.60
C ASP A 23 -5.20 9.29 -35.11
N VAL A 24 -4.71 8.26 -35.82
CA VAL A 24 -3.51 7.49 -35.43
C VAL A 24 -2.41 7.63 -36.46
N CYS A 25 -1.19 7.88 -35.98
CA CYS A 25 -0.01 7.81 -36.81
C CYS A 25 0.40 6.35 -37.06
N PRO A 26 0.48 5.87 -38.31
CA PRO A 26 0.92 4.48 -38.59
C PRO A 26 2.41 4.23 -38.30
N SER A 27 3.20 5.28 -38.07
CA SER A 27 4.65 5.20 -37.84
C SER A 27 5.00 5.19 -36.36
N CYS A 28 4.69 6.27 -35.63
CA CYS A 28 4.97 6.37 -34.20
C CYS A 28 3.84 5.86 -33.30
N ARG A 29 2.67 5.53 -33.88
CA ARG A 29 1.46 5.07 -33.16
C ARG A 29 0.82 6.10 -32.24
N GLY A 30 1.35 7.32 -32.12
CA GLY A 30 0.71 8.40 -31.39
C GLY A 30 -0.67 8.75 -31.94
N LEU A 31 -1.47 9.34 -31.06
CA LEU A 31 -2.91 9.52 -31.20
C LEU A 31 -3.23 11.00 -31.12
N TRP A 32 -4.04 11.47 -32.06
CA TRP A 32 -4.62 12.80 -32.05
C TRP A 32 -6.11 12.68 -31.73
N PHE A 33 -6.53 13.41 -30.71
CA PHE A 33 -7.91 13.56 -30.28
C PHE A 33 -8.37 14.97 -30.65
N GLU A 34 -9.51 15.09 -31.33
CA GLU A 34 -10.12 16.39 -31.56
C GLU A 34 -10.59 17.03 -30.24
N ALA A 35 -10.93 18.31 -30.31
CA ALA A 35 -11.52 19.04 -29.19
C ALA A 35 -12.70 18.26 -28.57
N GLY A 36 -12.57 17.93 -27.27
CA GLY A 36 -13.59 17.21 -26.49
C GLY A 36 -13.57 15.68 -26.62
N GLU A 37 -12.92 15.09 -27.62
CA GLU A 37 -12.88 13.63 -27.80
C GLU A 37 -12.07 12.93 -26.70
N PHE A 38 -11.00 13.57 -26.25
CA PHE A 38 -10.17 13.03 -25.16
C PHE A 38 -10.93 13.03 -23.83
N ASP A 39 -11.66 14.10 -23.51
CA ASP A 39 -12.50 14.17 -22.31
C ASP A 39 -13.66 13.15 -22.38
N ALA A 40 -14.23 12.95 -23.56
CA ALA A 40 -15.25 11.91 -23.79
C ALA A 40 -14.67 10.50 -23.60
N ALA A 41 -13.43 10.23 -24.04
CA ALA A 41 -12.73 8.97 -23.81
C ALA A 41 -12.42 8.72 -22.32
N LEU A 42 -12.33 9.78 -21.51
CA LEU A 42 -12.19 9.70 -20.05
C LEU A 42 -13.52 9.48 -19.32
N GLY A 43 -14.66 9.51 -20.02
CA GLY A 43 -16.00 9.34 -19.43
C GLY A 43 -16.55 10.60 -18.75
N ASN A 44 -16.03 11.78 -19.07
CA ASN A 44 -16.53 13.05 -18.54
C ASN A 44 -17.61 13.66 -19.46
N ASP A 45 -18.88 13.32 -19.18
CA ASP A 45 -20.05 13.87 -19.87
C ASP A 45 -20.44 15.27 -19.32
N GLU A 46 -19.75 16.32 -19.75
CA GLU A 46 -20.28 17.71 -19.74
C GLU A 46 -20.20 18.59 -18.46
N LYS A 47 -19.63 18.19 -17.31
CA LYS A 47 -19.73 19.05 -16.09
C LYS A 47 -18.53 19.87 -15.62
N GLU A 48 -17.34 19.60 -16.10
CA GLU A 48 -16.19 20.53 -16.07
C GLU A 48 -15.05 19.74 -16.73
N PRO A 49 -14.57 20.14 -17.91
CA PRO A 49 -13.48 19.42 -18.56
C PRO A 49 -12.26 19.41 -17.63
N VAL A 50 -11.80 18.21 -17.25
CA VAL A 50 -10.68 17.97 -16.32
C VAL A 50 -9.42 18.72 -16.77
N ILE A 51 -9.30 18.95 -18.07
CA ILE A 51 -8.13 19.52 -18.74
C ILE A 51 -8.34 21.00 -19.11
N GLU A 52 -9.58 21.50 -19.11
CA GLU A 52 -9.89 22.89 -19.50
C GLU A 52 -10.29 23.81 -18.33
N GLY A 53 -10.69 23.27 -17.18
CA GLY A 53 -11.25 24.08 -16.09
C GLY A 53 -10.25 24.73 -15.12
N LYS A 54 -8.98 24.30 -15.07
CA LYS A 54 -8.02 24.84 -14.09
C LYS A 54 -6.66 25.07 -14.72
N HIS A 55 -6.35 26.34 -14.99
CA HIS A 55 -5.03 26.89 -15.28
C HIS A 55 -3.85 25.98 -14.91
N ARG A 56 -3.44 25.08 -15.82
CA ARG A 56 -2.14 24.43 -15.75
C ARG A 56 -1.26 25.17 -16.73
N LYS A 57 -0.30 25.92 -16.19
CA LYS A 57 0.72 26.58 -17.00
C LYS A 57 1.37 25.53 -17.91
N ALA A 58 1.49 25.82 -19.19
CA ALA A 58 2.32 25.04 -20.10
C ALA A 58 3.69 24.85 -19.44
N HIS A 59 4.15 23.61 -19.37
CA HIS A 59 5.43 23.31 -18.74
C HIS A 59 6.57 23.70 -19.69
N GLU A 60 6.37 23.48 -21.00
CA GLU A 60 7.32 23.79 -22.07
C GLU A 60 6.62 23.77 -23.44
N SER A 61 7.09 24.57 -24.40
CA SER A 61 6.68 24.48 -25.81
C SER A 61 7.43 23.34 -26.48
N THR A 62 6.76 22.51 -27.29
CA THR A 62 7.37 21.35 -27.94
C THR A 62 7.86 21.65 -29.38
N ASP A 63 8.55 20.71 -30.02
CA ASP A 63 8.89 20.78 -31.45
C ASP A 63 7.77 20.26 -32.38
N MET A 64 6.58 19.97 -31.81
CA MET A 64 5.44 19.41 -32.52
C MET A 64 4.46 20.49 -32.96
N SER A 65 3.85 20.27 -34.12
CA SER A 65 2.90 21.21 -34.73
C SER A 65 1.50 20.61 -34.74
N CYS A 66 0.50 21.44 -34.38
CA CYS A 66 -0.91 21.08 -34.48
C CYS A 66 -1.27 20.78 -35.94
N PRO A 67 -1.96 19.65 -36.23
CA PRO A 67 -2.32 19.28 -37.59
C PRO A 67 -3.39 20.18 -38.23
N ASP A 68 -4.09 20.99 -37.43
CA ASP A 68 -5.20 21.83 -37.88
C ASP A 68 -4.83 23.30 -38.08
N CYS A 69 -3.89 23.81 -37.27
CA CYS A 69 -3.52 25.23 -37.30
C CYS A 69 -2.02 25.49 -37.37
N ASP A 70 -1.19 24.45 -37.44
CA ASP A 70 0.28 24.49 -37.46
C ASP A 70 0.94 25.17 -36.25
N ALA A 71 0.16 25.62 -35.27
CA ALA A 71 0.69 26.18 -34.04
C ALA A 71 1.51 25.13 -33.27
N THR A 72 2.59 25.58 -32.63
CA THR A 72 3.39 24.76 -31.73
C THR A 72 2.53 24.22 -30.59
N LEU A 73 2.63 22.92 -30.32
CA LEU A 73 1.89 22.30 -29.22
C LEU A 73 2.59 22.58 -27.88
N ASP A 74 1.78 22.84 -26.86
CA ASP A 74 2.22 23.06 -25.49
C ASP A 74 2.18 21.74 -24.70
N ARG A 75 3.23 21.43 -23.95
CA ARG A 75 3.27 20.25 -23.09
C ARG A 75 2.59 20.54 -21.74
N HIS A 76 1.70 19.64 -21.34
CA HIS A 76 0.98 19.67 -20.08
C HIS A 76 1.07 18.32 -19.35
N HIS A 77 0.97 18.35 -18.02
CA HIS A 77 0.84 17.14 -17.21
C HIS A 77 -0.62 16.92 -16.83
N LEU A 78 -1.12 15.68 -16.99
CA LEU A 78 -2.52 15.31 -16.76
C LEU A 78 -2.93 15.30 -15.28
N LEU A 79 -2.01 15.10 -14.33
CA LEU A 79 -2.31 15.10 -12.89
C LEU A 79 -1.18 15.67 -12.04
N LYS A 80 -1.52 16.25 -10.90
CA LYS A 80 -0.53 16.72 -9.91
C LYS A 80 0.01 15.53 -9.10
N GLY A 81 1.27 15.17 -9.31
CA GLY A 81 1.93 14.03 -8.64
C GLY A 81 1.86 12.70 -9.40
N TYR A 82 1.29 12.70 -10.60
CA TYR A 82 1.33 11.59 -11.56
C TYR A 82 1.66 12.16 -12.95
N GLU A 83 2.90 11.95 -13.38
CA GLU A 83 3.48 12.58 -14.57
C GLU A 83 3.10 11.81 -15.86
N VAL A 84 1.87 12.03 -16.35
CA VAL A 84 1.47 11.68 -17.72
C VAL A 84 1.52 12.95 -18.55
N GLU A 85 2.36 12.97 -19.59
CA GLU A 85 2.52 14.09 -20.48
C GLU A 85 1.46 14.04 -21.58
N ILE A 86 0.90 15.20 -21.92
CA ILE A 86 0.02 15.39 -23.07
C ILE A 86 0.42 16.67 -23.78
N GLU A 87 0.25 16.73 -25.10
CA GLU A 87 0.52 17.93 -25.88
C GLU A 87 -0.76 18.54 -26.43
N ARG A 88 -0.97 19.81 -26.12
CA ARG A 88 -2.22 20.52 -26.41
C ARG A 88 -2.00 21.59 -27.46
N CYS A 89 -2.96 21.73 -28.37
CA CYS A 89 -3.02 22.90 -29.23
C CYS A 89 -3.41 24.15 -28.41
N PRO A 90 -2.63 25.24 -28.43
CA PRO A 90 -2.98 26.48 -27.72
C PRO A 90 -4.26 27.13 -28.25
N ALA A 91 -4.65 26.85 -29.49
CA ALA A 91 -5.91 27.29 -30.09
C ALA A 91 -7.10 26.35 -29.80
N GLY A 92 -6.88 25.23 -29.09
CA GLY A 92 -7.94 24.33 -28.65
C GLY A 92 -8.42 23.29 -29.68
N HIS A 93 -7.71 23.07 -30.78
CA HIS A 93 -8.13 22.12 -31.82
C HIS A 93 -8.09 20.65 -31.38
N GLY A 94 -7.20 20.29 -30.45
CA GLY A 94 -7.05 18.91 -30.03
C GLY A 94 -5.84 18.67 -29.14
N ILE A 95 -5.66 17.40 -28.81
CA ILE A 95 -4.62 16.87 -27.93
C ILE A 95 -3.89 15.73 -28.64
N TRP A 96 -2.56 15.74 -28.55
CA TRP A 96 -1.69 14.64 -28.94
C TRP A 96 -1.26 13.86 -27.69
N ILE A 97 -1.25 12.54 -27.81
CA ILE A 97 -0.78 11.63 -26.76
C ILE A 97 -0.09 10.42 -27.39
N GLU A 98 0.99 9.94 -26.76
CA GLU A 98 1.64 8.71 -27.20
C GLU A 98 0.77 7.49 -26.85
N ARG A 99 0.83 6.44 -27.68
CA ARG A 99 -0.03 5.26 -27.49
C ARG A 99 0.21 4.58 -26.14
N GLU A 100 1.46 4.56 -25.69
CA GLU A 100 1.87 3.95 -24.42
C GLU A 100 1.34 4.74 -23.22
N GLU A 101 1.10 6.04 -23.40
CA GLU A 101 0.59 6.93 -22.35
C GLU A 101 -0.94 6.98 -22.30
N LEU A 102 -1.65 6.58 -23.37
CA LEU A 102 -3.11 6.57 -23.39
C LEU A 102 -3.71 5.64 -22.33
N ASP A 103 -3.24 4.39 -22.27
CA ASP A 103 -3.78 3.43 -21.30
C ASP A 103 -3.50 3.91 -19.86
N GLU A 104 -2.39 4.63 -19.65
CA GLU A 104 -2.04 5.26 -18.38
C GLU A 104 -2.89 6.48 -18.06
N ALA A 105 -3.19 7.34 -19.04
CA ALA A 105 -4.05 8.51 -18.88
C ALA A 105 -5.48 8.10 -18.49
N LEU A 106 -6.02 7.05 -19.13
CA LEU A 106 -7.34 6.50 -18.82
C LEU A 106 -7.38 5.87 -17.42
N ALA A 107 -6.30 5.20 -17.01
CA ALA A 107 -6.16 4.67 -15.66
C ALA A 107 -6.02 5.78 -14.61
N ALA A 108 -5.32 6.87 -14.95
CA ALA A 108 -5.07 8.01 -14.08
C ALA A 108 -6.36 8.73 -13.67
N GLU A 109 -7.33 8.88 -14.58
CA GLU A 109 -8.61 9.53 -14.28
C GLU A 109 -9.42 8.80 -13.19
N HIS A 110 -9.54 7.47 -13.32
CA HIS A 110 -10.18 6.63 -12.30
C HIS A 110 -9.45 6.66 -10.94
N LEU A 111 -8.24 7.23 -10.91
CA LEU A 111 -7.34 7.26 -9.76
C LEU A 111 -7.00 8.69 -9.31
N HIS A 112 -7.60 9.73 -9.92
CA HIS A 112 -7.39 11.14 -9.58
C HIS A 112 -7.70 11.40 -8.11
N GLU A 113 -8.86 10.96 -7.63
CA GLU A 113 -9.30 11.18 -6.25
C GLU A 113 -8.40 10.46 -5.22
N PRO A 114 -8.01 9.17 -5.40
CA PRO A 114 -6.97 8.54 -4.57
C PRO A 114 -5.62 9.27 -4.59
N LEU A 115 -5.15 9.73 -5.75
CA LEU A 115 -3.86 10.41 -5.91
C LEU A 115 -3.83 11.79 -5.23
N GLU A 116 -4.90 12.58 -5.36
CA GLU A 116 -5.00 13.87 -4.66
C GLU A 116 -4.98 13.69 -3.15
N ARG A 117 -5.67 12.66 -2.64
CA ARG A 117 -5.69 12.35 -1.20
C ARG A 117 -4.33 11.96 -0.63
N LEU A 118 -3.38 11.47 -1.43
CA LEU A 118 -2.00 11.22 -0.98
C LEU A 118 -1.29 12.50 -0.50
N ASN A 119 -1.76 13.65 -0.99
CA ASN A 119 -1.21 14.98 -0.71
C ASN A 119 -2.13 15.83 0.17
N ASP A 120 -3.22 15.27 0.71
CA ASP A 120 -4.07 15.95 1.68
C ASP A 120 -3.24 16.40 2.88
N LYS A 121 -3.84 17.21 3.76
CA LYS A 121 -3.29 17.56 5.09
C LYS A 121 -3.91 16.66 6.16
N THR A 122 -3.12 16.37 7.18
CA THR A 122 -3.54 15.63 8.37
C THR A 122 -4.70 16.35 9.05
N SER A 123 -5.73 15.58 9.40
CA SER A 123 -6.84 16.14 10.17
C SER A 123 -6.34 16.56 11.56
N TRP A 124 -6.97 17.58 12.15
CA TRP A 124 -6.65 18.00 13.52
C TRP A 124 -6.84 16.86 14.54
N ARG A 125 -7.75 15.92 14.27
CA ARG A 125 -7.99 14.73 15.10
C ARG A 125 -6.79 13.78 15.05
N THR A 126 -6.25 13.57 13.85
CA THR A 126 -5.02 12.79 13.63
C THR A 126 -3.85 13.47 14.31
N TRP A 127 -3.72 14.79 14.17
CA TRP A 127 -2.69 15.56 14.85
C TRP A 127 -2.77 15.42 16.37
N LEU A 128 -3.97 15.58 16.96
CA LEU A 128 -4.17 15.46 18.40
C LEU A 128 -3.87 14.04 18.90
N PHE A 129 -4.34 13.02 18.19
CA PHE A 129 -4.04 11.63 18.51
C PHE A 129 -2.52 11.38 18.54
N GLN A 130 -1.81 11.80 17.52
CA GLN A 130 -0.36 11.59 17.43
C GLN A 130 0.40 12.44 18.44
N PHE A 131 -0.07 13.64 18.76
CA PHE A 131 0.52 14.46 19.82
C PHE A 131 0.39 13.78 21.19
N VAL A 132 -0.78 13.21 21.50
CA VAL A 132 -1.04 12.55 22.79
C VAL A 132 -0.36 11.19 22.88
N THR A 133 -0.42 10.38 21.82
CA THR A 133 0.05 8.98 21.86
C THR A 133 1.49 8.82 21.40
N GLN A 134 2.04 9.79 20.66
CA GLN A 134 3.30 9.69 19.93
C GLN A 134 3.35 8.50 18.94
N MET A 135 2.19 7.93 18.63
CA MET A 135 2.09 6.75 17.79
C MET A 135 1.88 7.11 16.30
N PRO A 136 2.46 6.34 15.35
CA PRO A 136 2.39 6.64 13.92
C PRO A 136 1.03 6.31 13.30
N VAL A 137 0.45 7.19 12.49
CA VAL A 137 -0.84 6.93 11.85
C VAL A 137 -0.64 6.71 10.36
N GLU A 138 -1.37 5.75 9.81
CA GLU A 138 -1.42 5.51 8.39
C GLU A 138 -2.10 6.70 7.69
N TYR A 139 -1.42 7.27 6.69
CA TYR A 139 -1.80 8.58 6.17
C TYR A 139 -2.54 8.51 4.83
N ASN A 140 -2.12 7.58 3.96
CA ASN A 140 -2.23 7.77 2.53
C ASN A 140 -3.01 6.70 1.79
N ILE A 141 -3.31 5.54 2.39
CA ILE A 141 -3.98 4.45 1.68
C ILE A 141 -5.23 4.05 2.44
N ARG A 142 -6.39 4.54 2.00
CA ARG A 142 -7.65 4.06 2.58
C ARG A 142 -8.04 2.74 1.92
N PRO A 143 -8.45 1.71 2.68
CA PRO A 143 -8.92 0.46 2.11
C PRO A 143 -10.23 0.68 1.33
N ARG A 144 -10.38 -0.01 0.19
CA ARG A 144 -11.62 0.01 -0.60
C ARG A 144 -12.72 -0.81 0.06
N GLN A 145 -12.35 -1.92 0.67
CA GLN A 145 -13.26 -2.84 1.37
C GLN A 145 -13.18 -2.65 2.87
N ARG A 146 -14.26 -3.00 3.59
CA ARG A 146 -14.25 -2.98 5.05
C ARG A 146 -13.37 -4.11 5.58
N PRO A 147 -12.38 -3.84 6.45
CA PRO A 147 -11.40 -4.84 6.89
C PRO A 147 -11.95 -5.72 8.04
N TRP A 148 -12.95 -6.55 7.72
CA TRP A 148 -13.67 -7.38 8.68
C TRP A 148 -12.77 -8.34 9.44
N VAL A 149 -11.77 -8.93 8.78
CA VAL A 149 -10.86 -9.90 9.41
C VAL A 149 -9.93 -9.18 10.36
N THR A 150 -9.36 -8.04 9.98
CA THR A 150 -8.52 -7.21 10.86
C THR A 150 -9.28 -6.82 12.12
N TRP A 151 -10.52 -6.34 11.98
CA TRP A 151 -11.37 -6.01 13.15
C TRP A 151 -11.72 -7.24 13.98
N SER A 152 -12.00 -8.37 13.34
CA SER A 152 -12.30 -9.62 14.05
C SER A 152 -11.10 -10.14 14.83
N LEU A 153 -9.90 -10.08 14.26
CA LEU A 153 -8.66 -10.44 14.93
C LEU A 153 -8.44 -9.53 16.14
N ILE A 154 -8.58 -8.21 15.98
CA ILE A 154 -8.44 -7.26 17.10
C ILE A 154 -9.45 -7.56 18.21
N LEU A 155 -10.71 -7.78 17.84
CA LEU A 155 -11.77 -8.09 18.77
C LEU A 155 -11.50 -9.40 19.53
N VAL A 156 -11.18 -10.48 18.82
CA VAL A 156 -10.93 -11.81 19.42
C VAL A 156 -9.74 -11.76 20.38
N ASN A 157 -8.62 -11.13 19.98
CA ASN A 157 -7.46 -10.96 20.86
C ASN A 157 -7.81 -10.17 22.12
N THR A 158 -8.57 -9.09 21.96
CA THR A 158 -9.00 -8.25 23.08
C THR A 158 -9.93 -9.01 24.03
N LEU A 159 -10.88 -9.77 23.50
CA LEU A 159 -11.81 -10.58 24.30
C LEU A 159 -11.09 -11.67 25.08
N ILE A 160 -10.17 -12.42 24.45
CA ILE A 160 -9.37 -13.45 25.11
C ILE A 160 -8.53 -12.84 26.24
N PHE A 161 -7.88 -11.70 25.99
CA PHE A 161 -7.07 -11.02 26.99
C PHE A 161 -7.92 -10.52 28.18
N VAL A 162 -9.02 -9.81 27.91
CA VAL A 162 -9.89 -9.29 28.97
C VAL A 162 -10.51 -10.43 29.78
N ALA A 163 -10.97 -11.50 29.13
CA ALA A 163 -11.50 -12.68 29.82
C ALA A 163 -10.44 -13.31 30.75
N SER A 164 -9.18 -13.39 30.30
CA SER A 164 -8.06 -13.89 31.11
C SER A 164 -7.72 -12.98 32.30
N MET A 165 -8.06 -11.69 32.25
CA MET A 165 -7.83 -10.75 33.36
C MET A 165 -8.91 -10.82 34.44
N VAL A 166 -10.12 -11.25 34.09
CA VAL A 166 -11.27 -11.24 35.02
C VAL A 166 -11.58 -12.62 35.62
N ASP A 167 -11.18 -13.70 34.95
CA ASP A 167 -11.39 -15.07 35.40
C ASP A 167 -10.08 -15.85 35.45
N LEU A 168 -9.63 -16.19 36.66
CA LEU A 168 -8.40 -16.95 36.90
C LEU A 168 -8.42 -18.35 36.26
N ARG A 169 -9.58 -19.03 36.24
CA ARG A 169 -9.70 -20.35 35.60
C ARG A 169 -9.56 -20.22 34.10
N PHE A 170 -10.13 -19.17 33.52
CA PHE A 170 -9.96 -18.89 32.10
C PHE A 170 -8.53 -18.46 31.78
N ALA A 171 -7.85 -17.75 32.68
CA ALA A 171 -6.43 -17.42 32.54
C ALA A 171 -5.56 -18.68 32.49
N GLU A 172 -5.77 -19.62 33.42
CA GLU A 172 -5.08 -20.91 33.45
C GLU A 172 -5.34 -21.73 32.18
N LEU A 173 -6.60 -21.79 31.73
CA LEU A 173 -6.99 -22.45 30.48
C LEU A 173 -6.33 -21.80 29.27
N SER A 174 -6.34 -20.47 29.20
CA SER A 174 -5.75 -19.72 28.09
C SER A 174 -4.25 -19.96 27.98
N MET A 175 -3.55 -20.04 29.12
CA MET A 175 -2.12 -20.33 29.14
C MET A 175 -1.76 -21.74 28.64
N GLN A 176 -2.69 -22.70 28.60
CA GLN A 176 -2.47 -23.99 27.91
C GLN A 176 -2.32 -23.83 26.39
N GLY A 177 -2.79 -22.71 25.84
CA GLY A 177 -2.61 -22.34 24.44
C GLY A 177 -1.25 -21.68 24.15
N ALA A 178 -0.41 -21.44 25.14
CA ALA A 178 0.92 -20.86 24.96
C ALA A 178 1.86 -21.89 24.31
N MET A 179 2.70 -21.43 23.38
CA MET A 179 3.63 -22.32 22.69
C MET A 179 4.90 -22.45 23.52
N ILE A 180 5.32 -23.68 23.80
CA ILE A 180 6.60 -23.96 24.48
C ILE A 180 7.51 -24.70 23.48
N PRO A 181 8.67 -24.13 23.09
CA PRO A 181 9.56 -24.72 22.11
C PRO A 181 9.89 -26.20 22.36
N GLU A 182 10.23 -26.57 23.59
CA GLU A 182 10.52 -27.96 23.98
C GLU A 182 9.38 -28.94 23.64
N GLN A 183 8.13 -28.52 23.85
CA GLN A 183 6.97 -29.36 23.56
C GLN A 183 6.77 -29.54 22.06
N ILE A 184 6.95 -28.47 21.28
CA ILE A 184 6.87 -28.54 19.82
C ILE A 184 7.99 -29.42 19.25
N SER A 185 9.22 -29.29 19.75
CA SER A 185 10.37 -30.10 19.32
C SER A 185 10.20 -31.60 19.56
N THR A 186 9.39 -31.97 20.55
CA THR A 186 9.02 -33.37 20.83
C THR A 186 7.76 -33.85 20.11
N GLY A 187 7.16 -33.00 19.26
CA GLY A 187 5.94 -33.31 18.51
C GLY A 187 4.64 -33.18 19.31
N ASN A 188 4.70 -32.61 20.51
CA ASN A 188 3.56 -32.41 21.40
C ASN A 188 2.96 -31.01 21.24
N HIS A 189 1.69 -30.84 21.63
CA HIS A 189 1.01 -29.53 21.72
C HIS A 189 1.08 -28.68 20.42
N LEU A 190 1.09 -29.31 19.23
CA LEU A 190 1.25 -28.62 17.94
C LEU A 190 0.17 -27.56 17.67
N THR A 191 -1.02 -27.68 18.27
CA THR A 191 -2.08 -26.67 18.21
C THR A 191 -1.65 -25.31 18.77
N THR A 192 -0.66 -25.30 19.68
CA THR A 192 -0.13 -24.07 20.28
C THR A 192 0.61 -23.18 19.29
N LEU A 193 1.07 -23.73 18.15
CA LEU A 193 1.61 -22.93 17.03
C LEU A 193 0.58 -21.92 16.49
N LEU A 194 -0.70 -22.24 16.63
CA LEU A 194 -1.80 -21.34 16.24
C LEU A 194 -2.35 -20.57 17.44
N THR A 195 -2.65 -21.23 18.56
CA THR A 195 -3.34 -20.58 19.68
C THR A 195 -2.47 -19.54 20.39
N SER A 196 -1.15 -19.72 20.41
CA SER A 196 -0.22 -18.78 21.03
C SER A 196 -0.29 -17.37 20.44
N GLN A 197 -0.67 -17.27 19.16
CA GLN A 197 -0.83 -16.00 18.44
C GLN A 197 -1.93 -15.11 19.02
N PHE A 198 -2.82 -15.67 19.86
CA PHE A 198 -3.95 -14.96 20.44
C PHE A 198 -3.77 -14.57 21.92
N LEU A 199 -2.66 -14.98 22.53
CA LEU A 199 -2.39 -14.80 23.95
C LEU A 199 -1.47 -13.60 24.18
N HIS A 200 -1.70 -12.83 25.24
CA HIS A 200 -0.94 -11.62 25.54
C HIS A 200 -0.59 -11.54 27.03
N GLY A 201 0.68 -11.27 27.33
CA GLY A 201 1.20 -11.24 28.69
C GLY A 201 0.95 -9.95 29.48
N GLY A 202 0.27 -8.95 28.88
CA GLY A 202 -0.03 -7.69 29.54
C GLY A 202 -0.61 -6.62 28.61
N TRP A 203 -1.08 -5.52 29.19
CA TRP A 203 -1.74 -4.44 28.46
C TRP A 203 -0.89 -3.83 27.36
N MET A 204 0.37 -3.49 27.65
CA MET A 204 1.28 -2.91 26.64
C MET A 204 1.57 -3.89 25.50
N HIS A 205 1.63 -5.19 25.81
CA HIS A 205 1.83 -6.23 24.80
C HIS A 205 0.61 -6.33 23.87
N LEU A 206 -0.61 -6.37 24.42
CA LEU A 206 -1.84 -6.37 23.62
C LEU A 206 -1.98 -5.09 22.79
N ILE A 207 -1.89 -3.92 23.44
CA ILE A 207 -2.10 -2.62 22.79
C ILE A 207 -1.10 -2.45 21.64
N GLY A 208 0.18 -2.77 21.86
CA GLY A 208 1.20 -2.67 20.81
C GLY A 208 0.89 -3.56 19.60
N ASN A 209 0.51 -4.82 19.84
CA ASN A 209 0.17 -5.75 18.76
C ASN A 209 -1.07 -5.30 17.99
N MET A 210 -2.16 -4.97 18.69
CA MET A 210 -3.41 -4.56 18.05
C MET A 210 -3.24 -3.24 17.30
N TYR A 211 -2.41 -2.33 17.82
CA TYR A 211 -2.08 -1.07 17.17
C TYR A 211 -1.38 -1.30 15.83
N PHE A 212 -0.33 -2.12 15.80
CA PHE A 212 0.36 -2.40 14.54
C PHE A 212 -0.49 -3.20 13.57
N LEU A 213 -1.26 -4.17 14.06
CA LEU A 213 -2.21 -4.89 13.22
C LEU A 213 -3.26 -3.95 12.61
N TRP A 214 -3.74 -2.96 13.36
CA TRP A 214 -4.69 -1.96 12.87
C TRP A 214 -4.09 -1.06 11.77
N ILE A 215 -2.81 -0.68 11.88
CA ILE A 215 -2.15 0.22 10.91
C ILE A 215 -1.93 -0.42 9.54
N ILE A 216 -1.53 -1.69 9.51
CA ILE A 216 -1.14 -2.36 8.25
C ILE A 216 -2.17 -3.37 7.78
N GLY A 217 -3.01 -3.85 8.69
CA GLY A 217 -3.89 -4.99 8.45
C GLY A 217 -4.98 -4.67 7.44
N ASP A 218 -5.53 -3.46 7.47
CA ASP A 218 -6.61 -3.07 6.55
C ASP A 218 -6.13 -2.95 5.10
N ASN A 219 -4.96 -2.35 4.84
CA ASN A 219 -4.39 -2.29 3.49
C ASN A 219 -4.03 -3.68 2.96
N LEU A 220 -3.45 -4.54 3.82
CA LEU A 220 -3.09 -5.89 3.44
C LEU A 220 -4.33 -6.77 3.21
N GLU A 221 -5.38 -6.58 4.00
CA GLU A 221 -6.66 -7.26 3.83
C GLU A 221 -7.37 -6.82 2.55
N ASP A 222 -7.32 -5.53 2.21
CA ASP A 222 -7.86 -5.03 0.95
C ASP A 222 -7.09 -5.57 -0.26
N ALA A 223 -5.76 -5.66 -0.17
CA ALA A 223 -4.90 -6.18 -1.23
C ALA A 223 -5.02 -7.70 -1.44
N LEU A 224 -5.20 -8.48 -0.37
CA LEU A 224 -5.28 -9.95 -0.43
C LEU A 224 -6.71 -10.49 -0.53
N GLY A 225 -7.68 -9.71 -0.03
CA GLY A 225 -9.00 -10.17 0.34
C GLY A 225 -9.02 -10.93 1.69
N HIS A 226 -10.18 -10.91 2.35
CA HIS A 226 -10.40 -11.46 3.71
C HIS A 226 -9.75 -12.83 3.97
N ARG A 227 -10.03 -13.83 3.11
CA ARG A 227 -9.57 -15.22 3.34
C ARG A 227 -8.06 -15.35 3.26
N ARG A 228 -7.43 -14.75 2.24
CA ARG A 228 -5.98 -14.86 2.03
C ARG A 228 -5.22 -14.06 3.08
N PHE A 229 -5.77 -12.93 3.53
CA PHE A 229 -5.22 -12.17 4.63
C PHE A 229 -5.20 -12.98 5.94
N LEU A 230 -6.32 -13.65 6.28
CA LEU A 230 -6.38 -14.51 7.47
C LEU A 230 -5.33 -15.64 7.39
N LEU A 231 -5.21 -16.28 6.22
CA LEU A 231 -4.22 -17.34 6.01
C LEU A 231 -2.78 -16.82 6.10
N ALA A 232 -2.51 -15.62 5.57
CA ALA A 232 -1.21 -14.97 5.68
C ALA A 232 -0.87 -14.66 7.15
N TYR A 233 -1.81 -14.09 7.91
CA TYR A 233 -1.64 -13.83 9.35
C TYR A 233 -1.30 -15.13 10.12
N LEU A 234 -2.15 -16.15 10.00
CA LEU A 234 -1.96 -17.42 10.74
C LEU A 234 -0.70 -18.16 10.28
N GLY A 235 -0.41 -18.14 8.98
CA GLY A 235 0.76 -18.76 8.38
C GLY A 235 2.06 -18.11 8.83
N CYS A 236 2.15 -16.78 8.77
CA CYS A 236 3.32 -16.05 9.27
C CYS A 236 3.54 -16.28 10.77
N GLY A 237 2.48 -16.28 11.58
CA GLY A 237 2.59 -16.57 13.01
C GLY A 237 3.04 -18.02 13.30
N THR A 238 2.58 -18.98 12.51
CA THR A 238 3.02 -20.38 12.62
C THR A 238 4.51 -20.52 12.27
N VAL A 239 4.95 -19.89 11.17
CA VAL A 239 6.36 -19.93 10.77
C VAL A 239 7.25 -19.19 11.78
N ALA A 240 6.76 -18.09 12.37
CA ALA A 240 7.43 -17.41 13.47
C ALA A 240 7.63 -18.34 14.68
N ALA A 241 6.57 -19.02 15.13
CA ALA A 241 6.64 -19.97 16.24
C ALA A 241 7.61 -21.14 15.96
N LEU A 242 7.59 -21.68 14.73
CA LEU A 242 8.53 -22.71 14.30
C LEU A 242 9.97 -22.19 14.25
N ALA A 243 10.20 -20.97 13.77
CA ALA A 243 11.54 -20.38 13.73
C ALA A 243 12.13 -20.24 15.15
N GLN A 244 11.33 -19.79 16.12
CA GLN A 244 11.74 -19.76 17.52
C GLN A 244 12.07 -21.16 18.05
N THR A 245 11.24 -22.16 17.73
CA THR A 245 11.44 -23.54 18.14
C THR A 245 12.71 -24.16 17.54
N LEU A 246 13.02 -23.86 16.28
CA LEU A 246 14.20 -24.39 15.60
C LEU A 246 15.51 -23.84 16.19
N ILE A 247 15.50 -22.60 16.66
CA ILE A 247 16.70 -21.96 17.24
C ILE A 247 16.85 -22.27 18.73
N GLU A 248 15.75 -22.35 19.47
CA GLU A 248 15.74 -22.62 20.91
C GLU A 248 14.89 -23.87 21.27
N PRO A 249 15.22 -25.06 20.74
CA PRO A 249 14.38 -26.25 20.85
C PRO A 249 14.25 -26.82 22.27
N SER A 250 15.14 -26.46 23.18
CA SER A 250 15.08 -26.88 24.60
C SER A 250 14.50 -25.80 25.51
N SER A 251 13.98 -24.69 24.95
CA SER A 251 13.42 -23.61 25.75
C SER A 251 12.08 -24.01 26.35
N THR A 252 11.97 -23.84 27.67
CA THR A 252 10.74 -24.05 28.44
C THR A 252 9.97 -22.74 28.64
N ILE A 253 10.48 -21.62 28.12
CA ILE A 253 9.86 -20.30 28.25
C ILE A 253 8.68 -20.22 27.28
N PRO A 254 7.45 -19.95 27.76
CA PRO A 254 6.30 -19.81 26.89
C PRO A 254 6.42 -18.62 25.94
N VAL A 255 6.09 -18.87 24.68
CA VAL A 255 6.01 -17.89 23.59
C VAL A 255 4.55 -17.61 23.32
N ILE A 256 4.16 -16.35 23.45
CA ILE A 256 2.79 -15.86 23.24
C ILE A 256 2.83 -14.53 22.49
N GLY A 257 1.77 -14.22 21.76
CA GLY A 257 1.56 -12.93 21.12
C GLY A 257 1.39 -13.00 19.61
N ALA A 258 0.63 -12.03 19.10
CA ALA A 258 0.43 -11.83 17.67
C ALA A 258 1.67 -11.27 16.94
N SER A 259 2.71 -10.88 17.68
CA SER A 259 3.86 -10.11 17.17
C SER A 259 4.63 -10.84 16.05
N GLY A 260 4.74 -12.17 16.09
CA GLY A 260 5.34 -12.95 15.01
C GLY A 260 4.54 -12.91 13.71
N ALA A 261 3.21 -13.00 13.79
CA ALA A 261 2.31 -12.85 12.64
C ALA A 261 2.38 -11.43 12.07
N ILE A 262 2.32 -10.43 12.95
CA ILE A 262 2.42 -9.01 12.59
C ILE A 262 3.77 -8.69 11.94
N ALA A 263 4.88 -9.26 12.44
CA ALA A 263 6.19 -9.13 11.81
C ALA A 263 6.18 -9.67 10.36
N GLY A 264 5.50 -10.79 10.10
CA GLY A 264 5.30 -11.28 8.74
C GLY A 264 4.45 -10.34 7.89
N LEU A 265 3.34 -9.84 8.41
CA LEU A 265 2.53 -8.83 7.71
C LEU A 265 3.35 -7.57 7.38
N PHE A 266 4.25 -7.14 8.26
CA PHE A 266 5.19 -6.05 7.97
C PHE A 266 6.11 -6.38 6.79
N GLY A 267 6.58 -7.62 6.66
CA GLY A 267 7.35 -8.09 5.50
C GLY A 267 6.58 -7.92 4.19
N LEU A 268 5.29 -8.29 4.16
CA LEU A 268 4.42 -8.07 3.00
C LEU A 268 4.27 -6.58 2.72
N TYR A 269 3.96 -5.81 3.76
CA TYR A 269 3.69 -4.37 3.66
C TYR A 269 4.89 -3.62 3.08
N LEU A 270 6.11 -3.95 3.50
CA LEU A 270 7.34 -3.32 3.04
C LEU A 270 7.56 -3.49 1.53
N LEU A 271 7.24 -4.67 0.98
CA LEU A 271 7.42 -4.97 -0.43
C LEU A 271 6.34 -4.33 -1.31
N TRP A 272 5.10 -4.32 -0.84
CA TRP A 272 3.96 -3.88 -1.63
C TRP A 272 3.77 -2.36 -1.56
N PHE A 273 3.87 -1.80 -0.36
CA PHE A 273 3.54 -0.40 -0.07
C PHE A 273 4.79 0.48 0.08
N ARG A 274 5.81 0.26 -0.76
CA ARG A 274 7.12 0.94 -0.69
C ARG A 274 7.03 2.47 -0.77
N LYS A 275 6.11 3.00 -1.57
CA LYS A 275 5.87 4.45 -1.71
C LYS A 275 4.77 4.98 -0.78
N ALA A 276 4.14 4.13 0.04
CA ALA A 276 3.23 4.61 1.07
C ALA A 276 3.97 5.53 2.04
N SER A 277 3.22 6.40 2.72
CA SER A 277 3.75 7.30 3.73
C SER A 277 3.05 7.02 5.06
N LEU A 278 3.85 6.71 6.07
CA LEU A 278 3.41 6.69 7.45
C LEU A 278 3.72 8.05 8.06
N THR A 279 2.78 8.60 8.81
CA THR A 279 2.92 9.91 9.43
C THR A 279 3.40 9.71 10.87
N PHE A 280 4.44 10.45 11.27
CA PHE A 280 5.01 10.41 12.62
C PHE A 280 5.00 11.79 13.24
N MET A 281 4.74 11.86 14.53
CA MET A 281 4.97 13.09 15.29
C MET A 281 6.40 13.12 15.81
N ILE A 282 7.12 14.21 15.51
CA ILE A 282 8.39 14.55 16.14
C ILE A 282 8.17 15.86 16.89
N PHE A 283 8.06 15.76 18.22
CA PHE A 283 7.59 16.83 19.11
C PHE A 283 6.17 17.33 18.76
N VAL A 284 6.06 18.35 17.91
CA VAL A 284 4.79 18.95 17.44
C VAL A 284 4.65 18.93 15.91
N TYR A 285 5.69 18.46 15.20
CA TYR A 285 5.74 18.43 13.74
C TYR A 285 5.45 17.02 13.22
N GLN A 286 4.47 16.92 12.33
CA GLN A 286 4.20 15.68 11.61
C GLN A 286 5.16 15.54 10.43
N LYS A 287 5.94 14.45 10.42
CA LYS A 287 6.84 14.10 9.33
C LYS A 287 6.31 12.85 8.63
N LYS A 288 6.21 12.90 7.30
CA LYS A 288 5.95 11.70 6.51
C LYS A 288 7.25 10.90 6.43
N VAL A 289 7.22 9.65 6.84
CA VAL A 289 8.34 8.73 6.69
C VAL A 289 7.90 7.54 5.87
N ALA A 290 8.85 6.98 5.15
CA ALA A 290 8.60 5.75 4.42
C ALA A 290 8.50 4.56 5.40
N PRO A 291 7.68 3.53 5.09
CA PRO A 291 7.54 2.33 5.91
C PRO A 291 8.86 1.64 6.28
N TRP A 292 9.88 1.73 5.43
CA TRP A 292 11.20 1.15 5.71
C TRP A 292 11.91 1.81 6.91
N VAL A 293 11.65 3.09 7.20
CA VAL A 293 12.22 3.77 8.37
C VAL A 293 11.66 3.18 9.65
N PHE A 294 10.35 2.95 9.69
CA PHE A 294 9.69 2.28 10.80
C PHE A 294 10.26 0.86 10.99
N PHE A 295 10.45 0.13 9.90
CA PHE A 295 11.10 -1.18 9.94
C PHE A 295 12.50 -1.13 10.55
N LEU A 296 13.34 -0.17 10.16
CA LEU A 296 14.69 -0.04 10.75
C LEU A 296 14.66 0.24 12.25
N ILE A 297 13.72 1.07 12.71
CA ILE A 297 13.54 1.36 14.13
C ILE A 297 13.10 0.09 14.87
N TRP A 298 12.07 -0.60 14.37
CA TRP A 298 11.55 -1.84 14.95
C TRP A 298 12.62 -2.94 14.97
N LEU A 299 13.36 -3.13 13.86
CA LEU A 299 14.46 -4.08 13.77
C LEU A 299 15.57 -3.71 14.75
N GLY A 300 15.93 -2.42 14.83
CA GLY A 300 16.92 -1.90 15.76
C GLY A 300 16.57 -2.21 17.21
N ILE A 301 15.31 -2.02 17.60
CA ILE A 301 14.81 -2.36 18.95
C ILE A 301 14.93 -3.87 19.21
N ASN A 302 14.57 -4.71 18.24
CA ASN A 302 14.67 -6.17 18.37
C ASN A 302 16.12 -6.65 18.49
N VAL A 303 17.01 -6.14 17.64
CA VAL A 303 18.45 -6.49 17.65
C VAL A 303 19.11 -5.99 18.93
N PHE A 304 18.79 -4.76 19.37
CA PHE A 304 19.29 -4.21 20.63
C PHE A 304 18.79 -5.01 21.84
N GLY A 305 17.50 -5.33 21.89
CA GLY A 305 16.91 -6.15 22.94
C GLY A 305 17.58 -7.52 23.05
N MET A 306 17.82 -8.17 21.91
CA MET A 306 18.58 -9.42 21.82
C MET A 306 20.01 -9.25 22.34
N ALA A 307 20.73 -8.21 21.91
CA ALA A 307 22.11 -7.94 22.31
C ALA A 307 22.26 -7.65 23.81
N THR A 308 21.25 -7.03 24.43
CA THR A 308 21.21 -6.75 25.88
C THR A 308 20.72 -7.92 26.73
N GLY A 309 20.27 -9.02 26.11
CA GLY A 309 19.72 -10.18 26.82
C GLY A 309 18.38 -9.89 27.50
N ALA A 310 17.61 -8.91 27.00
CA ALA A 310 16.30 -8.59 27.55
C ALA A 310 15.35 -9.80 27.39
N GLN A 311 14.99 -10.40 28.52
CA GLN A 311 14.14 -11.59 28.58
C GLN A 311 12.67 -11.26 28.30
N GLY A 312 11.90 -12.27 27.89
CA GLY A 312 10.45 -12.15 27.66
C GLY A 312 10.06 -11.71 26.24
N VAL A 313 11.00 -11.67 25.30
CA VAL A 313 10.73 -11.37 23.88
C VAL A 313 11.29 -12.49 22.99
N ALA A 314 10.42 -13.08 22.16
CA ALA A 314 10.78 -14.12 21.20
C ALA A 314 11.38 -13.52 19.92
N TYR A 315 12.62 -13.03 19.99
CA TYR A 315 13.25 -12.32 18.86
C TYR A 315 13.35 -13.17 17.59
N MET A 316 13.57 -14.49 17.70
CA MET A 316 13.65 -15.38 16.53
C MET A 316 12.27 -15.60 15.91
N ALA A 317 11.20 -15.57 16.70
CA ALA A 317 9.84 -15.54 16.17
C ALA A 317 9.62 -14.30 15.30
N HIS A 318 10.04 -13.13 15.75
CA HIS A 318 9.90 -11.89 14.98
C HIS A 318 10.67 -11.93 13.66
N ILE A 319 11.93 -12.38 13.68
CA ILE A 319 12.75 -12.52 12.47
C ILE A 319 12.15 -13.56 11.52
N GLY A 320 11.77 -14.73 12.03
CA GLY A 320 11.19 -15.81 11.22
C GLY A 320 9.86 -15.41 10.57
N GLY A 321 8.99 -14.74 11.33
CA GLY A 321 7.75 -14.17 10.81
C GLY A 321 8.01 -13.17 9.69
N PHE A 322 8.90 -12.20 9.94
CA PHE A 322 9.26 -11.17 8.95
C PHE A 322 9.82 -11.76 7.65
N VAL A 323 10.76 -12.70 7.74
CA VAL A 323 11.33 -13.38 6.57
C VAL A 323 10.26 -14.16 5.81
N CYS A 324 9.38 -14.89 6.51
CA CYS A 324 8.24 -15.55 5.89
C CYS A 324 7.37 -14.55 5.12
N GLY A 325 7.13 -13.38 5.72
CA GLY A 325 6.39 -12.30 5.10
C GLY A 325 7.04 -11.75 3.84
N LEU A 326 8.36 -11.52 3.84
CA LEU A 326 9.09 -11.10 2.64
C LEU A 326 8.98 -12.13 1.52
N VAL A 327 9.15 -13.42 1.84
CA VAL A 327 9.02 -14.51 0.86
C VAL A 327 7.61 -14.53 0.29
N LEU A 328 6.58 -14.52 1.13
CA LEU A 328 5.18 -14.52 0.69
C LEU A 328 4.86 -13.27 -0.14
N GLY A 329 5.33 -12.11 0.30
CA GLY A 329 5.17 -10.82 -0.39
C GLY A 329 5.80 -10.82 -1.78
N TYR A 330 7.01 -11.39 -1.91
CA TYR A 330 7.68 -11.55 -3.21
C TYR A 330 6.91 -12.49 -4.13
N LEU A 331 6.51 -13.67 -3.64
CA LEU A 331 5.80 -14.68 -4.45
C LEU A 331 4.46 -14.18 -4.96
N LEU A 332 3.76 -13.37 -4.18
CA LEU A 332 2.44 -12.84 -4.54
C LEU A 332 2.49 -11.48 -5.27
N LEU A 333 3.67 -10.88 -5.45
CA LEU A 333 3.82 -9.51 -5.95
C LEU A 333 3.11 -9.27 -7.29
N ASN A 334 3.32 -10.15 -8.27
CA ASN A 334 2.72 -10.02 -9.59
C ASN A 334 1.20 -10.16 -9.55
N TRP A 335 0.71 -11.10 -8.73
CA TRP A 335 -0.72 -11.31 -8.55
C TRP A 335 -1.39 -10.10 -7.90
N VAL A 336 -0.81 -9.56 -6.82
CA VAL A 336 -1.37 -8.37 -6.15
C VAL A 336 -1.36 -7.16 -7.08
N ARG A 337 -0.28 -6.93 -7.84
CA ARG A 337 -0.21 -5.81 -8.80
C ARG A 337 -1.33 -5.86 -9.85
N GLN A 338 -1.67 -7.05 -10.35
CA GLN A 338 -2.73 -7.21 -11.34
C GLN A 338 -4.14 -7.02 -10.74
N ASN A 339 -4.33 -7.37 -9.47
CA ASN A 339 -5.65 -7.37 -8.83
C ASN A 339 -5.90 -6.12 -7.97
N TYR A 340 -4.87 -5.30 -7.72
CA TYR A 340 -4.94 -4.11 -6.89
C TYR A 340 -4.31 -2.90 -7.62
N PRO A 341 -5.08 -2.21 -8.49
CA PRO A 341 -4.59 -1.14 -9.38
C PRO A 341 -3.88 0.01 -8.66
N LEU A 342 -4.30 0.35 -7.43
CA LEU A 342 -3.67 1.39 -6.62
C LEU A 342 -2.20 1.05 -6.31
N LEU A 343 -1.88 -0.24 -6.12
CA LEU A 343 -0.49 -0.68 -5.85
C LEU A 343 0.39 -0.65 -7.09
N GLN A 344 -0.19 -0.98 -8.24
CA GLN A 344 0.50 -0.87 -9.53
C GLN A 344 0.90 0.58 -9.77
N LEU A 345 -0.05 1.49 -9.55
CA LEU A 345 0.16 2.93 -9.66
C LEU A 345 1.19 3.44 -8.64
N LEU A 346 1.02 3.16 -7.35
CA LEU A 346 1.95 3.59 -6.30
C LEU A 346 3.39 3.10 -6.54
N ASN A 347 3.59 2.01 -7.28
CA ASN A 347 4.91 1.51 -7.61
C ASN A 347 5.41 1.95 -9.00
N SER A 348 4.63 2.68 -9.80
CA SER A 348 5.08 3.22 -11.09
C SER A 348 6.09 4.36 -10.88
N ASP A 349 7.06 4.50 -11.78
CA ASP A 349 8.10 5.52 -11.67
C ASP A 349 7.55 6.95 -11.80
N LYS A 350 6.36 7.09 -12.41
CA LYS A 350 5.64 8.36 -12.64
C LYS A 350 4.95 8.93 -11.39
N VAL A 351 4.75 8.14 -10.32
CA VAL A 351 4.25 8.67 -9.02
C VAL A 351 5.38 9.33 -8.23
N VAL A 352 5.27 10.64 -8.05
CA VAL A 352 6.16 11.45 -7.19
C VAL A 352 5.44 11.77 -5.87
N VAL A 353 5.82 11.09 -4.79
CA VAL A 353 5.26 11.34 -3.46
C VAL A 353 6.05 12.46 -2.77
N GLN A 354 5.39 13.59 -2.51
CA GLN A 354 5.97 14.66 -1.68
C GLN A 354 5.98 14.22 -0.20
N ARG A 355 7.18 14.00 0.33
CA ARG A 355 7.42 13.55 1.71
C ARG A 355 7.58 14.71 2.68
#